data_AF-A0A811L9N3-F1
#
_entry.id   AF-A0A811L9N3-F1
#
_cell.length_a   1.000
_cell.length_b   1.000
_cell.length_c   1.000
_cell.angle_alpha   90.00
_cell.angle_beta   90.00
_cell.angle_gamma   90.00
#
_symmetry.space_group_name_H-M   'P 1'
#
loop_
_entity.id
_entity.type
_entity.pdbx_description
1 polymer ?
#
loop_
_entity_poly.entity_id
_entity_poly.type
_entity_poly.pdbx_seq_one_letter_code
_entity_poly.pdbx_strand_id
1 'polypeptide(L)'
;MSESCIPRPVIGNIKKFVQALNVLEKSVQKMIAITPEQKEQMTELEVAKFNLTIVTLVNSFYWLHASTLGKNPEDEDTVGVEYRRLKDVKDRLQQLEDAHLRPQLNRRAASSFVRNALFDVDDFNRAREQLAEAGVDFGEEDEGEYDDQNDEEYDVMEE
;
A
#
# COMPACT_ATOMS: atom_id res chain seq x y z
N MET A 1 -19.13 -12.18 -58.69
CA MET A 1 -18.10 -11.42 -57.94
C MET A 1 -18.61 -11.32 -56.51
N SER A 2 -18.17 -12.21 -55.62
CA SER A 2 -18.67 -12.29 -54.24
C SER A 2 -18.25 -11.04 -53.47
N GLU A 3 -19.22 -10.17 -53.17
CA GLU A 3 -19.03 -9.02 -52.29
C GLU A 3 -18.45 -9.50 -50.95
N SER A 4 -17.45 -8.76 -50.47
CA SER A 4 -16.64 -9.07 -49.30
C SER A 4 -17.48 -9.47 -48.08
N CYS A 5 -17.37 -10.75 -47.70
CA CYS A 5 -18.20 -11.43 -46.71
C CYS A 5 -17.68 -11.19 -45.28
N ILE A 6 -17.86 -9.97 -44.76
CA ILE A 6 -17.69 -9.69 -43.32
C ILE A 6 -18.99 -9.14 -42.74
N PRO A 7 -19.58 -9.77 -41.70
CA PRO A 7 -20.82 -9.29 -41.10
C PRO A 7 -20.68 -7.84 -40.56
N ARG A 8 -21.69 -7.00 -40.81
CA ARG A 8 -21.71 -5.59 -40.35
C ARG A 8 -21.40 -5.41 -38.85
N PRO A 9 -21.90 -6.26 -37.93
CA PRO A 9 -21.56 -6.15 -36.51
C PRO A 9 -20.05 -6.32 -36.23
N VAL A 10 -19.39 -7.22 -36.97
CA VAL A 10 -17.95 -7.49 -36.83
C VAL A 10 -17.15 -6.26 -37.28
N ILE A 11 -17.54 -5.62 -38.38
CA ILE A 11 -16.93 -4.37 -38.84
C ILE A 11 -17.05 -3.27 -37.77
N GLY A 12 -18.20 -3.19 -37.09
CA GLY A 12 -18.40 -2.26 -35.97
C GLY A 12 -17.45 -2.52 -34.81
N ASN A 13 -17.27 -3.79 -34.43
CA ASN A 13 -16.36 -4.19 -33.36
C ASN A 13 -14.90 -3.90 -33.72
N ILE A 14 -14.48 -4.18 -34.96
CA ILE A 14 -13.11 -3.87 -35.44
C ILE A 14 -12.85 -2.36 -35.37
N LYS A 15 -13.81 -1.52 -35.79
CA LYS A 15 -13.67 -0.06 -35.70
C LYS A 15 -13.50 0.42 -34.25
N LYS A 16 -14.32 -0.10 -33.33
CA LYS A 16 -14.20 0.20 -31.89
C LYS A 16 -12.85 -0.24 -31.33
N PHE A 17 -12.38 -1.43 -31.73
CA PHE A 17 -11.10 -1.95 -31.31
C PHE A 17 -9.93 -1.07 -31.77
N VAL A 18 -9.90 -0.67 -33.04
CA VAL A 18 -8.89 0.24 -33.59
C VAL A 18 -8.92 1.60 -32.87
N GLN A 19 -10.11 2.13 -32.59
CA GLN A 19 -10.24 3.37 -31.82
C GLN A 19 -9.67 3.23 -30.40
N ALA A 20 -9.95 2.13 -29.71
CA ALA A 20 -9.41 1.86 -28.39
C ALA A 20 -7.88 1.74 -28.41
N LEU A 21 -7.31 1.07 -29.42
CA LEU A 21 -5.86 0.97 -29.60
C LEU A 21 -5.20 2.33 -29.81
N ASN A 22 -5.79 3.21 -30.62
CA ASN A 22 -5.25 4.55 -30.84
C ASN A 22 -5.24 5.41 -29.56
N VAL A 23 -6.24 5.24 -28.69
CA VAL A 23 -6.29 5.93 -27.39
C VAL A 23 -5.23 5.36 -26.44
N LEU A 24 -5.08 4.04 -26.43
CA LEU A 24 -4.09 3.36 -25.61
C LEU A 24 -2.66 3.72 -26.04
N GLU A 25 -2.36 3.71 -27.34
CA GLU A 25 -1.07 4.09 -27.90
C GLU A 25 -0.66 5.50 -27.45
N LYS A 26 -1.58 6.48 -27.55
CA LYS A 26 -1.34 7.84 -27.07
C LYS A 26 -1.02 7.90 -25.57
N SER A 27 -1.61 7.01 -24.77
CA SER A 27 -1.39 6.98 -23.32
C SER A 27 -0.05 6.31 -22.97
N VAL A 28 0.26 5.19 -23.65
CA VAL A 28 1.53 4.47 -23.50
C VAL A 28 2.70 5.31 -24.00
N GLN A 29 2.52 6.08 -25.08
CA GLN A 29 3.57 6.97 -25.59
C GLN A 29 4.02 8.00 -24.54
N LYS A 30 3.09 8.54 -23.76
CA LYS A 30 3.41 9.44 -22.64
C LYS A 30 4.21 8.73 -21.55
N MET A 31 3.87 7.48 -21.28
CA MET A 31 4.53 6.64 -20.28
C MET A 31 5.96 6.29 -20.69
N ILE A 32 6.18 5.95 -21.97
CA ILE A 32 7.52 5.64 -22.52
C ILE A 32 8.39 6.89 -22.61
N ALA A 33 7.79 8.06 -22.80
CA ALA A 33 8.50 9.33 -22.86
C ALA A 33 9.09 9.80 -21.51
N ILE A 34 8.77 9.11 -20.39
CA ILE A 34 9.34 9.42 -19.08
C ILE A 34 10.84 9.10 -19.10
N THR A 35 11.65 10.12 -18.87
CA THR A 35 13.10 9.98 -18.86
C THR A 35 13.61 9.42 -17.53
N PRO A 36 14.83 8.88 -17.46
CA PRO A 36 15.43 8.43 -16.21
C PRO A 36 15.48 9.54 -15.15
N GLU A 37 15.76 10.78 -15.54
CA GLU A 37 15.84 11.93 -14.64
C GLU A 37 14.47 12.27 -14.04
N GLN A 38 13.39 12.11 -14.80
CA GLN A 38 12.03 12.27 -14.29
C GLN A 38 11.63 11.14 -13.35
N LYS A 39 12.17 9.93 -13.57
CA LYS A 39 11.95 8.79 -12.68
C LYS A 39 12.69 8.94 -11.34
N GLU A 40 13.86 9.58 -11.34
CA GLU A 40 14.60 9.90 -10.11
C GLU A 40 13.91 10.94 -9.22
N GLN A 41 13.04 11.77 -9.80
CA GLN A 41 12.23 12.74 -9.06
C GLN A 41 10.95 12.15 -8.44
N MET A 42 10.62 10.90 -8.76
CA MET A 42 9.43 10.23 -8.22
C MET A 42 9.71 9.67 -6.83
N THR A 43 8.70 9.71 -5.97
CA THR A 43 8.74 9.00 -4.68
C THR A 43 8.86 7.49 -4.91
N GLU A 44 9.39 6.75 -3.93
CA GLU A 44 9.52 5.28 -4.03
C GLU A 44 8.17 4.61 -4.33
N LEU A 45 7.08 5.14 -3.78
CA LEU A 45 5.72 4.67 -3.99
C LEU A 45 5.25 4.91 -5.43
N GLU A 46 5.54 6.08 -6.00
CA GLU A 46 5.23 6.40 -7.40
C GLU A 46 6.03 5.53 -8.38
N VAL A 47 7.31 5.28 -8.09
CA VAL A 47 8.14 4.36 -8.88
C VAL A 47 7.55 2.95 -8.84
N ALA A 48 7.09 2.49 -7.67
CA ALA A 48 6.43 1.19 -7.54
C ALA A 48 5.12 1.12 -8.35
N LYS A 49 4.27 2.15 -8.28
CA LYS A 49 3.05 2.29 -9.10
C LYS A 49 3.35 2.26 -10.59
N PHE A 50 4.38 3.01 -11.01
CA PHE A 50 4.79 3.09 -12.40
C PHE A 50 5.25 1.73 -12.94
N ASN A 51 6.16 1.05 -12.22
CA ASN A 51 6.64 -0.27 -12.60
C ASN A 51 5.49 -1.30 -12.61
N LEU A 52 4.59 -1.27 -11.62
CA LEU A 52 3.41 -2.15 -11.58
C LEU A 52 2.48 -1.93 -12.78
N THR A 53 2.30 -0.66 -13.20
CA THR A 53 1.52 -0.31 -14.37
C THR A 53 2.12 -0.89 -15.64
N ILE A 54 3.45 -0.81 -15.83
CA ILE A 54 4.14 -1.39 -16.98
C ILE A 54 3.92 -2.91 -17.04
N VAL A 55 4.14 -3.62 -15.93
CA VAL A 55 3.97 -5.09 -15.93
C VAL A 55 2.51 -5.47 -16.19
N THR A 56 1.56 -4.73 -15.62
CA THR A 56 0.12 -4.93 -15.87
C THR A 56 -0.23 -4.72 -17.34
N LEU A 57 0.34 -3.69 -17.99
CA LEU A 57 0.15 -3.43 -19.42
C LEU A 57 0.70 -4.57 -20.28
N VAL A 58 1.92 -5.04 -20.01
CA VAL A 58 2.52 -6.15 -20.77
C VAL A 58 1.69 -7.42 -20.65
N ASN A 59 1.22 -7.75 -19.44
CA ASN A 59 0.36 -8.92 -19.22
C ASN A 59 -0.98 -8.79 -19.96
N SER A 60 -1.58 -7.59 -19.94
CA SER A 60 -2.82 -7.30 -20.66
C SER A 60 -2.64 -7.36 -22.18
N PHE A 61 -1.49 -6.91 -22.70
CA PHE A 61 -1.17 -7.02 -24.13
C PHE A 61 -0.98 -8.46 -24.57
N TYR A 62 -0.38 -9.30 -23.73
CA TYR A 62 -0.30 -10.73 -24.02
C TYR A 62 -1.72 -11.32 -24.14
N TRP A 63 -2.60 -11.03 -23.18
CA TRP A 63 -3.99 -11.47 -23.18
C TRP A 63 -4.74 -11.02 -24.45
N LEU A 64 -4.55 -9.75 -24.83
CA LEU A 64 -5.11 -9.18 -26.05
C LEU A 64 -4.59 -9.88 -27.30
N HIS A 65 -3.27 -10.06 -27.41
CA HIS A 65 -2.63 -10.71 -28.55
C HIS A 65 -3.10 -12.17 -28.71
N ALA A 66 -3.13 -12.94 -27.62
CA ALA A 66 -3.66 -14.31 -27.62
C ALA A 66 -5.12 -14.34 -28.09
N SER A 67 -5.95 -13.40 -27.62
CA SER A 67 -7.34 -13.27 -28.02
C SER A 67 -7.49 -12.98 -29.53
N THR A 68 -6.60 -12.16 -30.11
CA THR A 68 -6.62 -11.90 -31.57
C THR A 68 -6.24 -13.10 -32.42
N LEU A 69 -5.50 -14.06 -31.86
CA LEU A 69 -5.16 -15.33 -32.50
C LEU A 69 -6.25 -16.39 -32.33
N GLY A 70 -7.36 -16.06 -31.65
CA GLY A 70 -8.45 -17.00 -31.36
C GLY A 70 -8.11 -18.00 -30.26
N LYS A 71 -7.04 -17.77 -29.49
CA LYS A 71 -6.74 -18.56 -28.30
C LYS A 71 -7.54 -18.02 -27.12
N ASN A 72 -7.96 -18.91 -26.23
CA ASN A 72 -8.49 -18.50 -24.94
C ASN A 72 -7.33 -18.33 -23.95
N PRO A 73 -6.98 -17.11 -23.55
CA PRO A 73 -5.88 -16.88 -22.61
C PRO A 73 -6.19 -17.37 -21.17
N GLU A 74 -7.43 -17.74 -20.85
CA GLU A 74 -7.75 -18.43 -19.59
C GLU A 74 -7.29 -19.90 -19.58
N ASP A 75 -7.17 -20.52 -20.75
CA ASP A 75 -6.70 -21.90 -20.90
C ASP A 75 -5.16 -21.99 -20.85
N GLU A 76 -4.47 -20.87 -21.02
CA GLU A 76 -3.02 -20.77 -20.87
C GLU A 76 -2.67 -20.46 -19.41
N ASP A 77 -2.25 -21.50 -18.66
CA ASP A 77 -1.88 -21.41 -17.23
C ASP A 77 -0.90 -20.25 -16.91
N THR A 78 -0.08 -19.85 -17.88
CA THR A 78 0.92 -18.79 -17.73
C THR A 78 0.30 -17.43 -17.42
N VAL A 79 -0.80 -17.06 -18.08
CA VAL A 79 -1.41 -15.73 -17.89
C VAL A 79 -2.18 -15.66 -16.58
N GLY A 80 -2.85 -16.75 -16.22
CA GLY A 80 -3.54 -16.86 -14.93
C GLY A 80 -2.59 -16.81 -13.73
N VAL A 81 -1.38 -17.37 -13.86
CA VAL A 81 -0.32 -17.24 -12.84
C VAL A 81 0.14 -15.78 -12.71
N GLU A 82 0.48 -15.13 -13.82
CA GLU A 82 0.93 -13.73 -13.78
C GLU A 82 -0.16 -12.78 -13.28
N TYR A 83 -1.44 -13.06 -13.59
CA TYR A 83 -2.56 -12.30 -13.06
C TYR A 83 -2.66 -12.40 -11.52
N ARG A 84 -2.55 -13.61 -10.97
CA ARG A 84 -2.54 -13.82 -9.51
C ARG A 84 -1.37 -13.12 -8.84
N ARG A 85 -0.18 -13.23 -9.44
CA ARG A 85 1.03 -12.56 -8.95
C ARG A 85 0.86 -11.04 -8.95
N LEU A 86 0.31 -10.47 -10.03
CA LEU A 86 0.03 -9.03 -10.12
C LEU A 86 -0.98 -8.58 -9.06
N LYS A 87 -2.02 -9.39 -8.80
CA LYS A 87 -2.99 -9.12 -7.75
C LYS A 87 -2.31 -9.03 -6.38
N ASP A 88 -1.48 -10.00 -6.02
CA ASP A 88 -0.78 -10.01 -4.74
C ASP A 88 0.13 -8.76 -4.57
N VAL A 89 0.83 -8.36 -5.63
CA VAL A 89 1.67 -7.16 -5.61
C VAL A 89 0.83 -5.89 -5.49
N LYS A 90 -0.30 -5.82 -6.21
CA LYS A 90 -1.23 -4.68 -6.13
C LYS A 90 -1.85 -4.55 -4.74
N ASP A 91 -2.26 -5.66 -4.14
CA ASP A 91 -2.84 -5.69 -2.79
C ASP A 91 -1.82 -5.22 -1.75
N ARG A 92 -0.54 -5.61 -1.89
CA ARG A 92 0.55 -5.11 -1.02
C ARG A 92 0.80 -3.61 -1.22
N LEU A 93 0.79 -3.12 -2.45
CA LEU A 93 0.95 -1.70 -2.74
C LEU A 93 -0.20 -0.89 -2.12
N GLN A 94 -1.43 -1.38 -2.26
CA GLN A 94 -2.60 -0.76 -1.64
C GLN A 94 -2.48 -0.72 -0.11
N GLN A 95 -1.97 -1.76 0.53
CA GLN A 95 -1.72 -1.77 1.98
C GLN A 95 -0.67 -0.73 2.43
N LEU A 96 0.29 -0.40 1.56
CA LEU A 96 1.26 0.66 1.82
C LEU A 96 0.63 2.04 1.65
N GLU A 97 -0.21 2.21 0.62
CA GLU A 97 -0.95 3.46 0.42
C GLU A 97 -1.90 3.73 1.58
N ASP A 98 -2.68 2.73 1.99
CA ASP A 98 -3.64 2.84 3.09
C ASP A 98 -2.97 2.82 4.47
N ALA A 99 -1.64 2.84 4.54
CA ALA A 99 -0.90 2.76 5.78
C ALA A 99 -1.30 3.84 6.79
N HIS A 100 -1.56 5.05 6.29
CA HIS A 100 -1.97 6.21 7.07
C HIS A 100 -3.40 6.10 7.62
N LEU A 101 -4.26 5.30 6.99
CA LEU A 101 -5.64 5.07 7.41
C LEU A 101 -5.75 3.99 8.48
N ARG A 102 -4.67 3.22 8.72
CA ARG A 102 -4.69 2.13 9.69
C ARG A 102 -4.81 2.69 11.10
N PRO A 103 -5.66 2.09 11.97
CA PRO A 103 -5.74 2.48 13.37
C PRO A 103 -4.37 2.42 14.02
N GLN A 104 -3.88 3.55 14.51
CA GLN A 104 -2.61 3.59 15.23
C GLN A 104 -2.86 3.22 16.69
N LEU A 105 -2.00 2.35 17.23
CA LEU A 105 -2.02 2.04 18.65
C LEU A 105 -1.58 3.28 19.43
N ASN A 106 -2.41 3.77 20.34
CA ASN A 106 -1.98 4.79 21.29
C ASN A 106 -0.93 4.17 22.23
N ARG A 107 0.35 4.46 21.94
CA ARG A 107 1.51 3.91 22.67
C ARG A 107 1.48 4.25 24.16
N ARG A 108 1.00 5.45 24.51
CA ARG A 108 0.88 5.89 25.91
C ARG A 108 -0.16 5.04 26.65
N ALA A 109 -1.36 4.93 26.12
CA ALA A 109 -2.41 4.11 26.71
C ALA A 109 -1.98 2.64 26.83
N ALA A 110 -1.37 2.08 25.78
CA ALA A 110 -0.83 0.72 25.80
C ALA A 110 0.24 0.54 26.88
N SER A 111 1.17 1.49 27.02
CA SER A 111 2.21 1.47 28.07
C SER A 111 1.60 1.54 29.47
N SER A 112 0.61 2.41 29.69
CA SER A 112 -0.12 2.49 30.96
C SER A 112 -0.85 1.19 31.28
N PHE A 113 -1.51 0.56 30.30
CA PHE A 113 -2.16 -0.73 30.49
C PHE A 113 -1.16 -1.82 30.88
N VAL A 114 -0.01 -1.90 30.22
CA VAL A 114 1.04 -2.88 30.55
C VAL A 114 1.62 -2.61 31.94
N ARG A 115 1.94 -1.35 32.27
CA ARG A 115 2.47 -0.97 33.58
C ARG A 115 1.51 -1.33 34.70
N ASN A 116 0.23 -1.03 34.54
CA ASN A 116 -0.78 -1.30 35.55
C ASN A 116 -1.13 -2.79 35.63
N ALA A 117 -1.11 -3.53 34.51
CA ALA A 117 -1.36 -4.97 34.51
C ALA A 117 -0.22 -5.79 35.14
N LEU A 118 1.02 -5.28 35.08
CA LEU A 118 2.19 -5.88 35.71
C LEU A 118 2.49 -5.31 37.11
N PHE A 119 1.67 -4.39 37.60
CA PHE A 119 1.84 -3.81 38.93
C PHE A 119 1.36 -4.80 39.99
N ASP A 120 2.27 -5.28 40.81
CA ASP A 120 1.96 -6.10 41.98
C ASP A 120 2.06 -5.24 43.25
N VAL A 121 0.93 -5.16 43.95
CA VAL A 121 0.78 -4.37 45.18
C VAL A 121 1.65 -4.94 46.30
N ASP A 122 1.84 -6.25 46.35
CA ASP A 122 2.62 -6.90 47.40
C ASP A 122 4.12 -6.60 47.24
N ASP A 123 4.62 -6.60 45.99
CA ASP A 123 6.00 -6.23 45.68
C ASP A 123 6.22 -4.72 45.90
N PHE A 124 5.26 -3.87 45.54
CA PHE A 124 5.33 -2.43 45.79
C PHE A 124 5.38 -2.12 47.30
N ASN A 125 4.53 -2.75 48.10
CA ASN A 125 4.50 -2.55 49.54
C ASN A 125 5.79 -3.04 50.21
N ARG A 126 6.33 -4.20 49.81
CA ARG A 126 7.63 -4.68 50.33
C ARG A 126 8.78 -3.75 49.97
N ALA A 127 8.82 -3.26 48.73
CA ALA A 127 9.84 -2.31 48.29
C ALA A 127 9.76 -1.00 49.09
N ARG A 128 8.53 -0.52 49.36
CA ARG A 128 8.28 0.69 50.14
C ARG A 128 8.72 0.53 51.60
N GLU A 129 8.45 -0.62 52.22
CA GLU A 129 8.90 -0.92 53.59
C GLU A 129 10.44 -1.00 53.70
N GLN A 130 11.11 -1.63 52.73
CA GLN A 130 12.58 -1.69 52.69
C GLN A 130 13.22 -0.31 52.53
N LEU A 131 12.61 0.56 51.72
CA LEU A 131 13.08 1.93 51.54
C LEU A 131 12.84 2.80 52.79
N ALA A 132 11.72 2.58 53.49
CA ALA A 132 11.44 3.25 54.76
C ALA A 132 12.43 2.81 55.86
N GLU A 133 12.79 1.52 55.93
CA GLU A 133 13.85 1.03 56.83
C GLU A 133 15.24 1.60 56.48
N ALA A 134 15.50 1.89 55.21
CA ALA A 134 16.72 2.56 54.76
C ALA A 134 16.73 4.09 55.04
N GLY A 135 15.68 4.62 55.67
CA GLY A 135 15.57 6.04 56.05
C GLY A 135 15.20 6.97 54.88
N VAL A 136 14.67 6.43 53.77
CA VAL A 136 14.18 7.23 52.64
C VAL A 136 12.74 7.64 52.95
N ASP A 137 12.55 8.89 53.34
CA ASP A 137 11.23 9.49 53.61
C ASP A 137 10.57 9.91 52.30
N PHE A 138 9.57 9.13 51.87
CA PHE A 138 8.64 9.55 50.82
C PHE A 138 7.53 10.34 51.51
N GLY A 139 7.69 11.66 51.58
CA GLY A 139 6.67 12.56 52.15
C GLY A 139 5.27 12.32 51.55
N GLU A 140 4.24 12.81 52.26
CA GLU A 140 2.81 12.66 51.92
C GLU A 140 2.59 12.74 50.40
N GLU A 141 1.90 11.72 49.87
CA GLU A 141 1.59 11.57 48.44
C GLU A 141 0.97 12.86 47.90
N ASP A 142 1.79 13.67 47.21
CA ASP A 142 1.28 14.79 46.45
C ASP A 142 0.45 14.18 45.31
N GLU A 143 -0.84 14.52 45.24
CA GLU A 143 -1.73 14.20 44.14
C GLU A 143 -1.25 14.97 42.90
N GLY A 144 -0.08 14.59 42.38
CA GLY A 144 0.57 15.23 41.26
C GLY A 144 -0.28 15.10 40.03
N GLU A 145 -0.93 16.21 39.67
CA GLU A 145 -1.50 16.49 38.36
C GLU A 145 -0.49 16.04 37.29
N TYR A 146 -0.87 15.04 36.48
CA TYR A 146 -0.02 14.53 35.42
C TYR A 146 0.14 15.63 34.36
N ASP A 147 1.25 16.38 34.44
CA ASP A 147 1.53 17.50 33.56
C ASP A 147 1.53 17.04 32.09
N ASP A 148 0.60 17.61 31.32
CA ASP A 148 0.29 17.33 29.92
C ASP A 148 1.21 18.13 28.99
N GLN A 149 2.52 18.06 29.26
CA GLN A 149 3.52 18.85 28.54
C GLN A 149 4.67 17.96 28.10
N ASN A 150 4.39 17.11 27.11
CA ASN A 150 5.41 16.64 26.19
C ASN A 150 4.77 16.37 24.83
N ASP A 151 4.13 17.41 24.32
CA ASP A 151 3.93 17.61 22.88
C ASP A 151 5.26 18.06 22.26
N GLU A 152 6.29 17.21 22.32
CA GLU A 152 7.43 17.37 21.42
C GLU A 152 6.99 16.86 20.03
N GLU A 153 6.41 17.79 19.29
CA GLU A 153 6.72 18.09 17.89
C GLU A 153 7.55 17.01 17.19
N TYR A 154 6.86 16.00 16.64
CA TYR A 154 7.43 15.22 15.55
C TYR A 154 7.18 16.00 14.27
N ASP A 155 8.25 16.66 13.82
CA ASP A 155 8.41 17.19 12.47
C ASP A 155 7.79 16.21 11.45
N VAL A 156 6.70 16.66 10.83
CA VAL A 156 6.26 16.08 9.57
C VAL A 156 7.30 16.53 8.55
N MET A 157 8.31 15.70 8.32
CA MET A 157 9.16 15.81 7.13
C MET A 157 8.25 15.56 5.91
N GLU A 158 7.62 16.63 5.43
CA GLU A 158 7.08 16.69 4.07
C GLU A 158 8.28 16.67 3.10
N GLU A 159 8.40 15.56 2.36
CA GLU A 159 9.08 15.53 1.05
C GLU A 159 8.08 15.83 -0.06
#